data_AF-W5MQQ0-F1
#
_entry.id   AF-W5MQQ0-F1
#
_cell.length_a   1.000
_cell.length_b   1.000
_cell.length_c   1.000
_cell.angle_alpha   90.00
_cell.angle_beta   90.00
_cell.angle_gamma   90.00
#
_symmetry.space_group_name_H-M   'P 1'
#
loop_
_entity.id
_entity.type
_entity.pdbx_description
1 polymer ?
#
loop_
_entity_poly.entity_id
_entity_poly.type
_entity_poly.pdbx_seq_one_letter_code
_entity_poly.pdbx_strand_id
1 'polypeptide(L)'
;MAEKQKHEGRVKIGHYILGDTLGVGTFGKVKIGEHQLTGHKVAVKILNRQKIRSLDVVGKIKREIQNLKLFRHPHIIKLYQVISTPTDFFMVMEYVSGGELFDYICKHGRVEDTEARRLFQQIISAVDYCHRHMVVHRDLKPENVLLDASMNAKIADFGLSNMMSDGEFLRTSCGSPNYAAPEVISGRLYAGPEVDIWSCGVILYALLCGTLPFDDEHVPTLFKKIRGGVFYIPEYLNRSVASLLMLMLQVDPLKRATIKDIREHEWFKQDLPGYLFPEDPSYDANVIDEEAVREVCEKFECTESEVMSSLYSGDPQDQLAVAYHLIIDNRRIMNQASEFYLASSPPTGSFMDDMPLPPGVKPHPERMPPLMADSPKARCPLDALNTTKPKPLAVKKAKWHLGIRSQSKPYDIMAEVYRAMKQLDYEWKVVNPYHLRVRRKNPVTGNYVKMSLQLYQVDNRSYLLDFKSIDDDVVEQKSGSSTPQHSTSAAGLHRPRLSIDSVAIVMETPVLSGLLSGSLTGSTHLVTPRQGSHTMDFFEMCASLITTLAR
;
A
#
# COMPACT_ATOMS: atom_id res chain seq x y z
N MET A 1 33.39 -46.82 10.71
CA MET A 1 31.97 -46.45 10.91
C MET A 1 31.89 -45.43 12.04
N ALA A 2 32.04 -44.12 11.78
CA ALA A 2 32.32 -43.13 12.84
C ALA A 2 31.48 -41.83 12.81
N GLU A 3 30.43 -41.75 11.97
CA GLU A 3 29.63 -40.51 11.82
C GLU A 3 28.20 -40.59 12.38
N LYS A 4 27.73 -41.77 12.79
CA LYS A 4 26.31 -41.98 13.16
C LYS A 4 25.87 -41.52 14.56
N GLN A 5 26.76 -40.87 15.34
CA GLN A 5 26.50 -40.47 16.74
C GLN A 5 26.68 -38.96 16.99
N LYS A 6 26.06 -38.11 16.16
CA LYS A 6 26.07 -36.64 16.37
C LYS A 6 24.75 -35.94 15.99
N HIS A 7 23.61 -36.61 16.21
CA HIS A 7 22.28 -36.13 15.83
C HIS A 7 21.23 -36.12 16.96
N GLU A 8 21.51 -36.75 18.10
CA GLU A 8 20.67 -36.65 19.29
C GLU A 8 20.84 -35.24 19.91
N GLY A 9 19.74 -34.54 20.16
CA GLY A 9 19.73 -33.19 20.75
C GLY A 9 19.62 -32.00 19.78
N ARG A 10 19.65 -32.19 18.45
CA ARG A 10 19.37 -31.09 17.50
C ARG A 10 17.88 -30.72 17.51
N VAL A 11 17.55 -29.44 17.67
CA VAL A 11 16.16 -28.93 17.64
C VAL A 11 15.59 -29.07 16.23
N LYS A 12 14.36 -29.58 16.12
CA LYS A 12 13.67 -29.82 14.84
C LYS A 12 12.30 -29.13 14.81
N ILE A 13 11.86 -28.70 13.63
CA ILE A 13 10.51 -28.20 13.38
C ILE A 13 10.01 -28.74 12.03
N GLY A 14 9.01 -29.61 12.06
CA GLY A 14 8.64 -30.44 10.90
C GLY A 14 9.85 -31.23 10.37
N HIS A 15 10.06 -31.18 9.05
CA HIS A 15 11.21 -31.82 8.39
C HIS A 15 12.52 -31.01 8.48
N TYR A 16 12.56 -29.88 9.18
CA TYR A 16 13.75 -29.02 9.25
C TYR A 16 14.52 -29.22 10.57
N ILE A 17 15.83 -29.42 10.47
CA ILE A 17 16.77 -29.29 11.59
C ILE A 17 17.13 -27.81 11.73
N LEU A 18 17.01 -27.23 12.92
CA LEU A 18 17.44 -25.85 13.19
C LEU A 18 18.93 -25.83 13.59
N GLY A 19 19.69 -24.95 12.94
CA GLY A 19 21.10 -24.68 13.21
C GLY A 19 21.31 -23.33 13.90
N ASP A 20 22.35 -22.63 13.48
CA ASP A 20 22.79 -21.36 14.05
C ASP A 20 21.80 -20.21 13.83
N THR A 21 22.01 -19.13 14.60
CA THR A 21 21.18 -17.91 14.50
C THR A 21 21.76 -17.00 13.43
N LEU A 22 20.99 -16.70 12.39
CA LEU A 22 21.37 -15.79 11.32
C LEU A 22 21.18 -14.33 11.73
N GLY A 23 20.15 -14.03 12.52
CA GLY A 23 19.86 -12.66 12.97
C GLY A 23 18.81 -12.59 14.08
N VAL A 24 18.64 -11.41 14.66
CA VAL A 24 17.67 -11.14 15.74
C VAL A 24 16.87 -9.89 15.40
N GLY A 25 15.67 -10.08 14.86
CA GLY A 25 14.75 -8.99 14.55
C GLY A 25 13.87 -8.60 15.74
N THR A 26 13.13 -7.49 15.60
CA THR A 26 12.27 -6.91 16.65
C THR A 26 11.32 -7.92 17.30
N PHE A 27 10.73 -8.81 16.50
CA PHE A 27 9.69 -9.74 16.94
C PHE A 27 10.18 -11.17 17.23
N GLY A 28 11.41 -11.53 16.85
CA GLY A 28 11.88 -12.90 16.93
C GLY A 28 13.31 -13.14 16.43
N LYS A 29 13.77 -14.39 16.52
CA LYS A 29 15.10 -14.80 16.03
C LYS A 29 14.97 -15.48 14.66
N VAL A 30 15.89 -15.21 13.75
CA VAL A 30 16.03 -15.95 12.50
C VAL A 30 17.14 -16.98 12.67
N LYS A 31 16.85 -18.26 12.39
CA LYS A 31 17.83 -19.35 12.37
C LYS A 31 17.99 -19.92 10.97
N ILE A 32 19.15 -20.48 10.66
CA ILE A 32 19.28 -21.36 9.51
C ILE A 32 18.58 -22.69 9.83
N GLY A 33 17.87 -23.24 8.85
CA GLY A 33 17.29 -24.57 8.89
C GLY A 33 17.81 -25.42 7.73
N GLU A 34 17.86 -26.73 7.92
CA GLU A 34 18.26 -27.70 6.88
C GLU A 34 17.19 -28.79 6.77
N HIS A 35 16.69 -29.02 5.55
CA HIS A 35 15.64 -29.99 5.29
C HIS A 35 16.19 -31.43 5.30
N GLN A 36 15.72 -32.25 6.24
CA GLN A 36 16.29 -33.56 6.57
C GLN A 36 16.37 -34.56 5.41
N LEU A 37 15.54 -34.41 4.38
CA LEU A 37 15.47 -35.35 3.25
C LEU A 37 16.23 -34.88 2.00
N THR A 38 16.59 -33.58 1.92
CA THR A 38 17.15 -32.98 0.70
C THR A 38 18.39 -32.12 0.93
N GLY A 39 18.79 -31.88 2.19
CA GLY A 39 19.89 -30.96 2.53
C GLY A 39 19.61 -29.49 2.21
N HIS A 40 18.40 -29.15 1.75
CA HIS A 40 18.06 -27.80 1.31
C HIS A 40 18.02 -26.83 2.50
N LYS A 41 18.72 -25.70 2.36
CA LYS A 41 18.86 -24.68 3.41
C LYS A 41 17.75 -23.65 3.32
N VAL A 42 17.22 -23.25 4.47
CA VAL A 42 16.11 -22.30 4.63
C VAL A 42 16.38 -21.32 5.77
N ALA A 43 15.74 -20.15 5.75
CA ALA A 43 15.72 -19.22 6.86
C ALA A 43 14.44 -19.41 7.68
N VAL A 44 14.54 -19.59 9.00
CA VAL A 44 13.40 -19.84 9.88
C VAL A 44 13.25 -18.70 10.88
N LYS A 45 12.27 -17.82 10.67
CA LYS A 45 11.92 -16.71 11.56
C LYS A 45 10.96 -17.21 12.64
N ILE A 46 11.41 -17.17 13.89
CA ILE A 46 10.73 -17.76 15.06
C ILE A 46 10.09 -16.64 15.88
N LEU A 47 8.74 -16.61 15.91
CA LEU A 47 7.94 -15.54 16.51
C LEU A 47 7.10 -16.06 17.69
N ASN A 48 7.38 -15.59 18.90
CA ASN A 48 6.77 -16.15 20.11
C ASN A 48 5.35 -15.62 20.39
N ARG A 49 4.37 -16.51 20.58
CA ARG A 49 2.94 -16.17 20.68
C ARG A 49 2.60 -15.34 21.93
N GLN A 50 3.37 -15.47 23.02
CA GLN A 50 3.19 -14.61 24.19
C GLN A 50 3.71 -13.19 23.91
N LYS A 51 4.91 -13.03 23.35
CA LYS A 51 5.48 -11.73 22.96
C LYS A 51 4.61 -10.99 21.92
N ILE A 52 4.01 -11.73 20.98
CA ILE A 52 3.07 -11.17 19.98
C ILE A 52 1.82 -10.60 20.65
N ARG A 53 1.26 -11.30 21.64
CA ARG A 53 0.06 -10.88 22.38
C ARG A 53 0.34 -9.71 23.32
N SER A 54 1.47 -9.71 24.03
CA SER A 54 1.81 -8.64 24.98
C SER A 54 2.18 -7.31 24.31
N LEU A 55 2.60 -7.33 23.04
CA LEU A 55 2.85 -6.15 22.22
C LEU A 55 1.67 -5.76 21.30
N ASP A 56 0.59 -6.53 21.34
CA ASP A 56 -0.58 -6.42 20.45
C ASP A 56 -0.24 -6.28 18.95
N VAL A 57 0.72 -7.09 18.47
CA VAL A 57 1.14 -7.10 17.06
C VAL A 57 0.55 -8.26 16.26
N VAL A 58 -0.49 -8.93 16.78
CA VAL A 58 -1.17 -10.08 16.13
C VAL A 58 -1.61 -9.72 14.70
N GLY A 59 -2.25 -8.56 14.52
CA GLY A 59 -2.72 -8.11 13.21
C GLY A 59 -1.59 -7.80 12.22
N LYS A 60 -0.45 -7.27 12.70
CA LYS A 60 0.73 -6.98 11.86
C LYS A 60 1.34 -8.26 11.32
N ILE A 61 1.52 -9.27 12.17
CA ILE A 61 2.14 -10.55 11.79
C ILE A 61 1.21 -11.40 10.92
N LYS A 62 -0.12 -11.36 11.16
CA LYS A 62 -1.09 -11.95 10.22
C LYS A 62 -0.94 -11.37 8.82
N ARG A 63 -0.87 -10.04 8.71
CA ARG A 63 -0.67 -9.34 7.42
C ARG A 63 0.69 -9.64 6.80
N GLU A 64 1.78 -9.61 7.57
CA GLU A 64 3.12 -9.99 7.11
C GLU A 64 3.10 -11.39 6.45
N ILE A 65 2.42 -12.35 7.07
CA ILE A 65 2.24 -13.71 6.55
C ILE A 65 1.32 -13.75 5.31
N GLN A 66 0.26 -12.93 5.26
CA GLN A 66 -0.63 -12.86 4.09
C GLN A 66 0.11 -12.30 2.86
N ASN A 67 0.75 -11.13 3.01
CA ASN A 67 1.50 -10.46 1.95
C ASN A 67 2.63 -11.37 1.41
N LEU A 68 3.45 -11.95 2.30
CA LEU A 68 4.56 -12.82 1.91
C LEU A 68 4.13 -14.16 1.29
N LYS A 69 2.89 -14.63 1.49
CA LYS A 69 2.38 -15.86 0.85
C LYS A 69 2.09 -15.69 -0.64
N LEU A 70 1.69 -14.48 -1.05
CA LEU A 70 1.31 -14.16 -2.43
C LEU A 70 2.55 -13.78 -3.26
N PHE A 71 3.56 -13.19 -2.63
CA PHE A 71 4.75 -12.67 -3.29
C PHE A 71 5.64 -13.75 -3.91
N ARG A 72 5.81 -13.70 -5.25
CA ARG A 72 6.69 -14.59 -6.02
C ARG A 72 7.59 -13.82 -7.00
N HIS A 73 8.32 -12.84 -6.48
CA HIS A 73 9.30 -12.05 -7.23
C HIS A 73 10.73 -12.63 -7.08
N PRO A 74 11.62 -12.61 -8.10
CA PRO A 74 13.00 -13.07 -7.96
C PRO A 74 13.80 -12.30 -6.89
N HIS A 75 13.53 -11.01 -6.74
CA HIS A 75 14.25 -10.09 -5.84
C HIS A 75 13.51 -9.81 -4.52
N ILE A 76 12.66 -10.76 -4.07
CA ILE A 76 12.04 -10.77 -2.74
C ILE A 76 12.28 -12.14 -2.10
N ILE A 77 12.56 -12.18 -0.78
CA ILE A 77 12.68 -13.43 -0.03
C ILE A 77 11.34 -14.17 0.01
N LYS A 78 11.29 -15.35 -0.60
CA LYS A 78 10.07 -16.17 -0.68
C LYS A 78 9.71 -16.80 0.66
N LEU A 79 8.43 -16.81 1.03
CA LEU A 79 7.90 -17.57 2.17
C LEU A 79 7.39 -18.94 1.68
N TYR A 80 8.07 -20.02 2.07
CA TYR A 80 7.68 -21.37 1.65
C TYR A 80 6.52 -21.94 2.47
N GLN A 81 6.53 -21.74 3.79
CA GLN A 81 5.47 -22.23 4.68
C GLN A 81 5.47 -21.51 6.04
N VAL A 82 4.36 -21.65 6.78
CA VAL A 82 4.27 -21.23 8.18
C VAL A 82 3.80 -22.41 9.03
N ILE A 83 4.62 -22.80 10.02
CA ILE A 83 4.24 -23.79 11.04
C ILE A 83 3.79 -23.06 12.30
N SER A 84 2.63 -23.42 12.84
CA SER A 84 2.17 -22.95 14.17
C SER A 84 2.34 -24.05 15.21
N THR A 85 2.83 -23.70 16.39
CA THR A 85 2.79 -24.55 17.59
C THR A 85 1.91 -23.89 18.66
N PRO A 86 1.69 -24.52 19.83
CA PRO A 86 1.03 -23.85 20.96
C PRO A 86 1.78 -22.61 21.47
N THR A 87 3.11 -22.57 21.32
CA THR A 87 3.99 -21.53 21.90
C THR A 87 4.48 -20.49 20.89
N ASP A 88 4.74 -20.86 19.64
CA ASP A 88 5.45 -20.04 18.66
C ASP A 88 4.89 -20.22 17.24
N PHE A 89 5.20 -19.27 16.35
CA PHE A 89 5.07 -19.41 14.90
C PHE A 89 6.46 -19.49 14.26
N PHE A 90 6.59 -20.32 13.23
CA PHE A 90 7.84 -20.53 12.48
C PHE A 90 7.55 -20.23 11.00
N MET A 91 8.02 -19.11 10.50
CA MET A 91 7.98 -18.77 9.07
C MET A 91 9.24 -19.34 8.42
N VAL A 92 9.08 -20.28 7.48
CA VAL A 92 10.18 -20.92 6.75
C VAL A 92 10.28 -20.28 5.37
N MET A 93 11.43 -19.68 5.10
CA MET A 93 11.67 -18.76 3.99
C MET A 93 12.91 -19.17 3.19
N GLU A 94 13.06 -18.59 2.01
CA GLU A 94 14.27 -18.67 1.19
C GLU A 94 15.51 -18.25 2.00
N TYR A 95 16.58 -19.05 1.93
CA TYR A 95 17.88 -18.72 2.49
C TYR A 95 18.81 -18.23 1.39
N VAL A 96 19.54 -17.14 1.68
CA VAL A 96 20.60 -16.62 0.84
C VAL A 96 21.89 -16.45 1.63
N SER A 97 23.02 -16.68 0.98
CA SER A 97 24.33 -16.89 1.62
C SER A 97 25.30 -15.71 1.52
N GLY A 98 25.00 -14.66 0.74
CA GLY A 98 25.84 -13.48 0.60
C GLY A 98 25.77 -12.52 1.80
N GLY A 99 24.76 -12.66 2.66
CA GLY A 99 24.55 -11.81 3.83
C GLY A 99 23.75 -10.54 3.48
N GLU A 100 23.94 -9.50 4.29
CA GLU A 100 23.28 -8.20 4.13
C GLU A 100 24.05 -7.29 3.16
N LEU A 101 23.35 -6.47 2.39
CA LEU A 101 23.96 -5.47 1.50
C LEU A 101 24.73 -4.40 2.30
N PHE A 102 24.30 -4.10 3.52
CA PHE A 102 25.06 -3.27 4.47
C PHE A 102 26.48 -3.81 4.68
N ASP A 103 26.57 -5.11 4.94
CA ASP A 103 27.80 -5.83 5.22
C ASP A 103 28.71 -5.90 3.98
N TYR A 104 28.13 -5.93 2.77
CA TYR A 104 28.85 -5.83 1.51
C TYR A 104 29.44 -4.44 1.27
N ILE A 105 28.66 -3.37 1.50
CA ILE A 105 29.11 -1.96 1.41
C ILE A 105 30.23 -1.71 2.43
N CYS A 106 30.08 -2.15 3.67
CA CYS A 106 31.11 -1.99 4.71
C CYS A 106 32.44 -2.70 4.40
N LYS A 107 32.43 -3.78 3.61
CA LYS A 107 33.64 -4.54 3.22
C LYS A 107 34.35 -4.00 1.99
N HIS A 108 33.60 -3.43 1.03
CA HIS A 108 34.15 -2.96 -0.25
C HIS A 108 34.23 -1.42 -0.35
N GLY A 109 33.58 -0.70 0.57
CA GLY A 109 33.45 0.75 0.55
C GLY A 109 32.40 1.20 -0.46
N ARG A 110 32.86 1.76 -1.59
CA ARG A 110 31.99 2.23 -2.67
C ARG A 110 31.82 1.13 -3.71
N VAL A 111 30.58 0.86 -4.10
CA VAL A 111 30.25 -0.05 -5.19
C VAL A 111 30.42 0.69 -6.52
N GLU A 112 30.95 0.02 -7.54
CA GLU A 112 31.11 0.59 -8.89
C GLU A 112 29.74 0.97 -9.49
N ASP A 113 29.67 2.05 -10.28
CA ASP A 113 28.41 2.57 -10.87
C ASP A 113 27.60 1.50 -11.61
N THR A 114 28.28 0.59 -12.31
CA THR A 114 27.72 -0.56 -13.03
C THR A 114 27.01 -1.57 -12.10
N GLU A 115 27.71 -2.04 -11.08
CA GLU A 115 27.21 -3.01 -10.09
C GLU A 115 26.18 -2.37 -9.15
N ALA A 116 26.40 -1.11 -8.75
CA ALA A 116 25.44 -0.32 -7.98
C ALA A 116 24.12 -0.15 -8.74
N ARG A 117 24.18 0.11 -10.05
CA ARG A 117 22.99 0.15 -10.93
C ARG A 117 22.31 -1.20 -11.01
N ARG A 118 23.05 -2.30 -11.26
CA ARG A 118 22.48 -3.66 -11.33
C ARG A 118 21.72 -4.02 -10.05
N LEU A 119 22.34 -3.81 -8.89
CA LEU A 119 21.71 -4.02 -7.58
C LEU A 119 20.50 -3.11 -7.37
N PHE A 120 20.60 -1.84 -7.75
CA PHE A 120 19.51 -0.87 -7.60
C PHE A 120 18.31 -1.16 -8.53
N GLN A 121 18.55 -1.60 -9.77
CA GLN A 121 17.50 -2.06 -10.69
C GLN A 121 16.72 -3.24 -10.09
N GLN A 122 17.43 -4.21 -9.49
CA GLN A 122 16.82 -5.36 -8.80
C GLN A 122 15.99 -4.94 -7.57
N ILE A 123 16.45 -3.94 -6.82
CA ILE A 123 15.71 -3.36 -5.67
C ILE A 123 14.44 -2.64 -6.16
N ILE A 124 14.54 -1.72 -7.12
CA ILE A 124 13.37 -0.97 -7.62
C ILE A 124 12.35 -1.91 -8.28
N SER A 125 12.80 -2.98 -8.94
CA SER A 125 11.94 -4.02 -9.50
C SER A 125 11.10 -4.72 -8.41
N ALA A 126 11.73 -5.09 -7.28
CA ALA A 126 11.02 -5.65 -6.13
C ALA A 126 10.08 -4.65 -5.45
N VAL A 127 10.43 -3.36 -5.40
CA VAL A 127 9.57 -2.31 -4.82
C VAL A 127 8.37 -2.01 -5.73
N ASP A 128 8.55 -1.96 -7.06
CA ASP A 128 7.46 -1.86 -8.07
C ASP A 128 6.46 -3.01 -7.87
N TYR A 129 6.99 -4.24 -7.82
CA TYR A 129 6.18 -5.43 -7.54
C TYR A 129 5.39 -5.32 -6.23
N CYS A 130 5.99 -4.86 -5.11
CA CYS A 130 5.26 -4.64 -3.87
C CYS A 130 4.17 -3.57 -4.00
N HIS A 131 4.47 -2.43 -4.64
CA HIS A 131 3.55 -1.31 -4.79
C HIS A 131 2.34 -1.67 -5.67
N ARG A 132 2.53 -2.45 -6.74
CA ARG A 132 1.44 -3.01 -7.57
C ARG A 132 0.49 -3.89 -6.77
N HIS A 133 1.01 -4.67 -5.82
CA HIS A 133 0.22 -5.51 -4.90
C HIS A 133 -0.33 -4.73 -3.69
N MET A 134 -0.36 -3.40 -3.77
CA MET A 134 -0.83 -2.50 -2.71
C MET A 134 -0.07 -2.65 -1.37
N VAL A 135 1.20 -3.08 -1.39
CA VAL A 135 2.05 -3.22 -0.20
C VAL A 135 3.16 -2.19 -0.19
N VAL A 136 3.35 -1.50 0.93
CA VAL A 136 4.50 -0.62 1.16
C VAL A 136 5.36 -1.14 2.31
N HIS A 137 6.69 -1.08 2.14
CA HIS A 137 7.66 -1.78 3.00
C HIS A 137 8.00 -0.99 4.27
N ARG A 138 8.31 0.30 4.12
CA ARG A 138 8.52 1.32 5.17
C ARG A 138 9.71 1.11 6.13
N ASP A 139 10.55 0.11 5.87
CA ASP A 139 11.90 -0.02 6.46
C ASP A 139 12.87 -0.57 5.39
N LEU A 140 12.88 0.02 4.20
CA LEU A 140 13.88 -0.31 3.17
C LEU A 140 15.23 0.28 3.56
N LYS A 141 16.24 -0.59 3.65
CA LYS A 141 17.62 -0.25 4.02
C LYS A 141 18.57 -1.40 3.68
N PRO A 142 19.89 -1.19 3.58
CA PRO A 142 20.86 -2.23 3.20
C PRO A 142 20.91 -3.43 4.16
N GLU A 143 20.50 -3.31 5.43
CA GLU A 143 20.35 -4.45 6.34
C GLU A 143 19.17 -5.36 5.95
N ASN A 144 18.11 -4.78 5.38
CA ASN A 144 16.90 -5.48 4.93
C ASN A 144 16.95 -5.85 3.43
N VAL A 145 18.10 -5.65 2.77
CA VAL A 145 18.38 -6.17 1.41
C VAL A 145 19.48 -7.21 1.54
N LEU A 146 19.14 -8.46 1.26
CA LEU A 146 20.06 -9.59 1.31
C LEU A 146 20.66 -9.91 -0.06
N LEU A 147 21.79 -10.59 -0.09
CA LEU A 147 22.50 -11.01 -1.30
C LEU A 147 22.54 -12.54 -1.44
N ASP A 148 22.27 -13.07 -2.63
CA ASP A 148 22.46 -14.49 -2.95
C ASP A 148 23.90 -14.82 -3.35
N ALA A 149 24.18 -16.10 -3.65
CA ALA A 149 25.51 -16.57 -4.04
C ALA A 149 26.00 -16.02 -5.40
N SER A 150 25.10 -15.42 -6.18
CA SER A 150 25.35 -14.78 -7.47
C SER A 150 25.22 -13.24 -7.37
N MET A 151 25.31 -12.68 -6.16
CA MET A 151 25.19 -11.24 -5.88
C MET A 151 23.86 -10.61 -6.30
N ASN A 152 22.75 -11.36 -6.38
CA ASN A 152 21.44 -10.76 -6.59
C ASN A 152 20.86 -10.21 -5.30
N ALA A 153 20.29 -9.00 -5.37
CA ALA A 153 19.55 -8.40 -4.27
C ALA A 153 18.22 -9.13 -4.02
N LYS A 154 17.82 -9.27 -2.75
CA LYS A 154 16.49 -9.70 -2.32
C LYS A 154 16.00 -8.90 -1.11
N ILE A 155 14.80 -8.33 -1.21
CA ILE A 155 14.18 -7.60 -0.09
C ILE A 155 13.68 -8.58 0.98
N ALA A 156 13.91 -8.23 2.25
CA ALA A 156 13.61 -9.02 3.44
C ALA A 156 12.96 -8.18 4.57
N ASP A 157 12.42 -8.88 5.58
CA ASP A 157 11.73 -8.36 6.78
C ASP A 157 10.59 -7.34 6.56
N PHE A 158 9.49 -7.84 5.98
CA PHE A 158 8.21 -7.14 5.85
C PHE A 158 7.48 -6.88 7.18
N GLY A 159 8.11 -7.05 8.36
CA GLY A 159 7.49 -6.88 9.67
C GLY A 159 7.02 -5.46 10.02
N LEU A 160 7.45 -4.44 9.25
CA LEU A 160 6.95 -3.06 9.32
C LEU A 160 6.05 -2.66 8.14
N SER A 161 5.79 -3.57 7.20
CA SER A 161 4.98 -3.30 6.02
C SER A 161 3.50 -3.00 6.33
N ASN A 162 2.79 -2.43 5.36
CA ASN A 162 1.35 -2.26 5.42
C ASN A 162 0.68 -2.46 4.06
N MET A 163 -0.59 -2.87 4.07
CA MET A 163 -1.46 -2.68 2.90
C MET A 163 -1.79 -1.20 2.78
N MET A 164 -1.79 -0.70 1.55
CA MET A 164 -2.49 0.52 1.16
C MET A 164 -3.99 0.22 1.07
N SER A 165 -4.82 1.27 1.09
CA SER A 165 -6.26 1.17 0.87
C SER A 165 -6.71 2.50 0.26
N ASP A 166 -7.55 2.48 -0.76
CA ASP A 166 -7.78 3.67 -1.58
C ASP A 166 -8.35 4.83 -0.77
N GLY A 167 -7.70 5.99 -0.87
CA GLY A 167 -8.00 7.17 -0.06
C GLY A 167 -7.84 6.97 1.46
N GLU A 168 -7.08 5.99 1.94
CA GLU A 168 -6.59 5.93 3.32
C GLU A 168 -5.11 6.33 3.37
N PHE A 169 -4.76 7.32 4.20
CA PHE A 169 -3.38 7.73 4.42
C PHE A 169 -2.76 7.03 5.63
N LEU A 170 -1.47 6.71 5.52
CA LEU A 170 -0.68 6.16 6.59
C LEU A 170 -0.09 7.28 7.47
N ARG A 171 0.05 7.02 8.77
CA ARG A 171 0.60 7.98 9.75
C ARG A 171 1.66 7.40 10.69
N THR A 172 1.92 6.10 10.62
CA THR A 172 2.87 5.47 11.55
C THR A 172 4.29 5.96 11.25
N SER A 173 4.90 6.70 12.18
CA SER A 173 6.35 6.90 12.17
C SER A 173 7.00 5.55 12.49
N CYS A 174 7.70 4.98 11.51
CA CYS A 174 8.37 3.68 11.58
C CYS A 174 9.55 3.66 10.61
N GLY A 175 10.32 2.58 10.65
CA GLY A 175 11.56 2.45 9.89
C GLY A 175 12.76 3.09 10.60
N SER A 176 13.94 2.85 10.05
CA SER A 176 15.23 3.27 10.61
C SER A 176 15.52 4.76 10.29
N PRO A 177 15.88 5.62 11.26
CA PRO A 177 15.87 7.08 11.11
C PRO A 177 16.54 7.67 9.87
N ASN A 178 17.74 7.20 9.50
CA ASN A 178 18.50 7.71 8.36
C ASN A 178 17.86 7.41 6.99
N TYR A 179 17.01 6.39 6.92
CA TYR A 179 16.31 5.97 5.70
C TYR A 179 14.85 6.48 5.64
N ALA A 180 14.35 7.08 6.72
CA ALA A 180 12.96 7.52 6.82
C ALA A 180 12.72 8.89 6.15
N ALA A 181 11.62 9.01 5.40
CA ALA A 181 11.29 10.22 4.66
C ALA A 181 10.92 11.41 5.57
N PRO A 182 11.10 12.68 5.13
CA PRO A 182 10.86 13.88 5.93
C PRO A 182 9.47 13.96 6.56
N GLU A 183 8.44 13.49 5.85
CA GLU A 183 7.05 13.42 6.31
C GLU A 183 6.84 12.36 7.43
N VAL A 184 7.54 11.23 7.37
CA VAL A 184 7.47 10.13 8.35
C VAL A 184 8.08 10.56 9.69
N ILE A 185 9.27 11.16 9.66
CA ILE A 185 9.91 11.71 10.87
C ILE A 185 9.19 12.95 11.42
N SER A 186 8.35 13.59 10.59
CA SER A 186 7.47 14.71 11.01
C SER A 186 6.09 14.25 11.50
N GLY A 187 5.79 12.94 11.53
CA GLY A 187 4.50 12.41 11.96
C GLY A 187 3.30 12.84 11.10
N ARG A 188 3.56 13.23 9.85
CA ARG A 188 2.56 13.64 8.85
C ARG A 188 1.86 12.42 8.27
N LEU A 189 0.80 12.69 7.51
CA LEU A 189 0.15 11.70 6.66
C LEU A 189 0.94 11.53 5.36
N TYR A 190 1.05 10.29 4.89
CA TYR A 190 1.73 9.87 3.67
C TYR A 190 0.93 8.74 2.99
N ALA A 191 1.04 8.57 1.68
CA ALA A 191 0.37 7.49 0.97
C ALA A 191 1.10 6.15 1.21
N GLY A 192 2.41 6.15 0.99
CA GLY A 192 3.29 5.00 1.21
C GLY A 192 4.40 4.87 0.16
N PRO A 193 4.08 4.84 -1.16
CA PRO A 193 5.08 4.59 -2.21
C PRO A 193 6.21 5.61 -2.23
N GLU A 194 5.89 6.89 -1.99
CA GLU A 194 6.85 7.99 -1.96
C GLU A 194 7.88 7.85 -0.82
N VAL A 195 7.51 7.17 0.28
CA VAL A 195 8.39 6.91 1.41
C VAL A 195 9.40 5.82 1.06
N ASP A 196 8.94 4.73 0.44
CA ASP A 196 9.81 3.66 -0.02
C ASP A 196 10.81 4.18 -1.09
N ILE A 197 10.38 5.09 -1.98
CA ILE A 197 11.30 5.76 -2.92
C ILE A 197 12.39 6.57 -2.21
N TRP A 198 12.04 7.35 -1.18
CA TRP A 198 13.04 8.10 -0.42
C TRP A 198 14.08 7.14 0.18
N SER A 199 13.64 6.05 0.80
CA SER A 199 14.52 5.02 1.34
C SER A 199 15.40 4.38 0.26
N CYS A 200 14.86 4.08 -0.93
CA CYS A 200 15.65 3.62 -2.08
C CYS A 200 16.69 4.65 -2.55
N GLY A 201 16.38 5.96 -2.49
CA GLY A 201 17.34 7.02 -2.81
C GLY A 201 18.51 7.08 -1.82
N VAL A 202 18.23 6.83 -0.53
CA VAL A 202 19.27 6.69 0.51
C VAL A 202 20.12 5.42 0.28
N ILE A 203 19.52 4.29 -0.13
CA ILE A 203 20.25 3.06 -0.49
C ILE A 203 21.15 3.29 -1.72
N LEU A 204 20.65 3.96 -2.77
CA LEU A 204 21.44 4.29 -3.96
C LEU A 204 22.64 5.18 -3.62
N TYR A 205 22.43 6.19 -2.77
CA TYR A 205 23.53 7.01 -2.26
C TYR A 205 24.55 6.16 -1.48
N ALA A 206 24.10 5.27 -0.60
CA ALA A 206 24.96 4.40 0.19
C ALA A 206 25.81 3.44 -0.66
N LEU A 207 25.24 2.86 -1.72
CA LEU A 207 25.97 2.05 -2.71
C LEU A 207 27.13 2.85 -3.34
N LEU A 208 26.83 4.03 -3.87
CA LEU A 208 27.78 4.83 -4.66
C LEU A 208 28.81 5.58 -3.80
N CYS A 209 28.45 5.94 -2.57
CA CYS A 209 29.26 6.81 -1.70
C CYS A 209 29.85 6.08 -0.48
N GLY A 210 29.47 4.82 -0.20
CA GLY A 210 29.91 4.05 0.97
C GLY A 210 29.53 4.69 2.31
N THR A 211 28.61 5.65 2.30
CA THR A 211 28.27 6.57 3.39
C THR A 211 26.81 7.03 3.23
N LEU A 212 26.20 7.58 4.28
CA LEU A 212 24.82 8.06 4.24
C LEU A 212 24.71 9.53 3.78
N PRO A 213 23.64 9.91 3.06
CA PRO A 213 23.41 11.31 2.65
C PRO A 213 22.97 12.20 3.82
N PHE A 214 22.32 11.59 4.82
CA PHE A 214 21.90 12.24 6.06
C PHE A 214 22.33 11.37 7.24
N ASP A 215 23.29 11.85 8.01
CA ASP A 215 23.71 11.22 9.27
C ASP A 215 24.13 12.25 10.31
N ASP A 216 23.91 11.93 11.60
CA ASP A 216 24.28 12.73 12.77
C ASP A 216 24.09 11.91 14.05
N GLU A 217 25.06 11.93 14.97
CA GLU A 217 24.92 11.29 16.29
C GLU A 217 23.74 11.88 17.09
N HIS A 218 23.40 13.15 16.88
CA HIS A 218 22.31 13.81 17.57
C HIS A 218 21.02 13.74 16.73
N VAL A 219 20.11 12.83 17.11
CA VAL A 219 18.84 12.58 16.39
C VAL A 219 18.03 13.85 16.05
N PRO A 220 17.90 14.88 16.91
CA PRO A 220 17.27 16.16 16.52
C PRO A 220 17.97 16.90 15.36
N THR A 221 19.30 16.79 15.26
CA THR A 221 20.10 17.35 14.15
C THR A 221 19.97 16.48 12.90
N LEU A 222 19.98 15.15 13.02
CA LEU A 222 19.64 14.23 11.92
C LEU A 222 18.26 14.57 11.32
N PHE A 223 17.24 14.71 12.17
CA PHE A 223 15.91 15.12 11.74
C PHE A 223 15.88 16.53 11.13
N LYS A 224 16.80 17.43 11.48
CA LYS A 224 16.95 18.74 10.83
C LYS A 224 17.61 18.61 9.45
N LYS A 225 18.63 17.76 9.29
CA LYS A 225 19.26 17.43 8.00
C LYS A 225 18.26 16.83 7.02
N ILE A 226 17.56 15.77 7.42
CA ILE A 226 16.53 15.08 6.60
C ILE A 226 15.43 16.05 6.15
N ARG A 227 14.86 16.86 7.07
CA ARG A 227 13.83 17.87 6.72
C ARG A 227 14.36 19.03 5.86
N GLY A 228 15.68 19.25 5.82
CA GLY A 228 16.31 20.21 4.93
C GLY A 228 16.55 19.67 3.51
N GLY A 229 16.71 18.34 3.36
CA GLY A 229 16.98 17.70 2.07
C GLY A 229 18.34 18.01 1.44
N VAL A 230 19.22 18.72 2.16
CA VAL A 230 20.55 19.09 1.67
C VAL A 230 21.55 17.98 2.02
N PHE A 231 22.01 17.27 1.00
CA PHE A 231 23.08 16.27 1.07
C PHE A 231 24.24 16.70 0.14
N TYR A 232 25.43 16.15 0.38
CA TYR A 232 26.60 16.40 -0.48
C TYR A 232 26.56 15.49 -1.72
N ILE A 233 27.00 15.99 -2.87
CA ILE A 233 27.17 15.19 -4.09
C ILE A 233 28.67 15.19 -4.43
N PRO A 234 29.39 14.08 -4.22
CA PRO A 234 30.81 14.00 -4.52
C PRO A 234 31.13 14.18 -6.01
N GLU A 235 32.26 14.83 -6.31
CA GLU A 235 32.69 15.16 -7.69
C GLU A 235 32.91 13.94 -8.59
N TYR A 236 33.10 12.76 -8.02
CA TYR A 236 33.24 11.49 -8.76
C TYR A 236 31.90 10.89 -9.21
N LEU A 237 30.75 11.40 -8.73
CA LEU A 237 29.45 10.97 -9.23
C LEU A 237 29.15 11.62 -10.57
N ASN A 238 28.73 10.80 -11.55
CA ASN A 238 28.32 11.31 -12.84
C ASN A 238 27.03 12.15 -12.72
N ARG A 239 26.84 13.12 -13.61
CA ARG A 239 25.69 14.05 -13.55
C ARG A 239 24.32 13.37 -13.66
N SER A 240 24.25 12.18 -14.27
CA SER A 240 22.99 11.45 -14.46
C SER A 240 22.54 10.75 -13.17
N VAL A 241 23.43 10.05 -12.48
CA VAL A 241 23.08 9.45 -11.17
C VAL A 241 22.85 10.55 -10.11
N ALA A 242 23.55 11.68 -10.21
CA ALA A 242 23.30 12.86 -9.39
C ALA A 242 21.89 13.45 -9.62
N SER A 243 21.39 13.54 -10.87
CA SER A 243 20.02 13.98 -11.14
C SER A 243 18.98 13.00 -10.60
N LEU A 244 19.20 11.69 -10.75
CA LEU A 244 18.31 10.67 -10.18
C LEU A 244 18.22 10.78 -8.65
N LEU A 245 19.35 10.90 -7.96
CA LEU A 245 19.40 11.11 -6.51
C LEU A 245 18.66 12.38 -6.08
N MET A 246 18.84 13.50 -6.80
CA MET A 246 18.12 14.75 -6.52
C MET A 246 16.61 14.65 -6.76
N LEU A 247 16.14 13.79 -7.67
CA LEU A 247 14.71 13.54 -7.89
C LEU A 247 14.10 12.61 -6.82
N MET A 248 14.84 11.58 -6.40
CA MET A 248 14.39 10.63 -5.36
C MET A 248 14.42 11.22 -3.95
N LEU A 249 15.35 12.13 -3.66
CA LEU A 249 15.52 12.78 -2.35
C LEU A 249 14.86 14.18 -2.28
N GLN A 250 13.79 14.41 -3.05
CA GLN A 250 12.96 15.61 -2.87
C GLN A 250 12.19 15.57 -1.54
N VAL A 251 12.31 16.65 -0.77
CA VAL A 251 11.58 16.83 0.51
C VAL A 251 10.08 17.00 0.29
N ASP A 252 9.68 17.56 -0.85
CA ASP A 252 8.29 17.68 -1.28
C ASP A 252 7.85 16.36 -1.94
N PRO A 253 6.98 15.54 -1.31
CA PRO A 253 6.59 14.25 -1.85
C PRO A 253 5.83 14.36 -3.18
N LEU A 254 5.22 15.51 -3.48
CA LEU A 254 4.53 15.75 -4.76
C LEU A 254 5.49 16.10 -5.92
N LYS A 255 6.80 16.23 -5.62
CA LYS A 255 7.87 16.44 -6.61
C LYS A 255 8.91 15.32 -6.60
N ARG A 256 8.76 14.35 -5.69
CA ARG A 256 9.65 13.20 -5.57
C ARG A 256 9.39 12.25 -6.73
N ALA A 257 10.45 11.64 -7.25
CA ALA A 257 10.33 10.65 -8.31
C ALA A 257 9.33 9.54 -7.93
N THR A 258 8.51 9.12 -8.88
CA THR A 258 7.78 7.86 -8.82
C THR A 258 8.64 6.74 -9.41
N ILE A 259 8.20 5.49 -9.25
CA ILE A 259 8.83 4.34 -9.94
C ILE A 259 8.82 4.52 -11.46
N LYS A 260 7.79 5.19 -12.02
CA LYS A 260 7.74 5.52 -13.44
C LYS A 260 8.88 6.47 -13.83
N ASP A 261 9.06 7.57 -13.09
CA ASP A 261 10.13 8.55 -13.36
C ASP A 261 11.53 7.91 -13.22
N ILE A 262 11.71 6.97 -12.29
CA ILE A 262 12.96 6.21 -12.12
C ILE A 262 13.19 5.28 -13.32
N ARG A 263 12.17 4.50 -13.74
CA ARG A 263 12.24 3.62 -14.93
C ARG A 263 12.47 4.41 -16.22
N GLU A 264 11.97 5.64 -16.29
CA GLU A 264 12.16 6.56 -17.42
C GLU A 264 13.49 7.34 -17.37
N HIS A 265 14.28 7.23 -16.30
CA HIS A 265 15.55 7.95 -16.15
C HIS A 265 16.72 7.26 -16.86
N GLU A 266 17.53 8.02 -17.61
CA GLU A 266 18.59 7.48 -18.48
C GLU A 266 19.63 6.61 -17.75
N TRP A 267 20.15 7.05 -16.60
CA TRP A 267 21.07 6.23 -15.78
C TRP A 267 20.46 4.88 -15.34
N PHE A 268 19.13 4.81 -15.17
CA PHE A 268 18.47 3.58 -14.74
C PHE A 268 18.22 2.61 -15.90
N LYS A 269 17.90 3.12 -17.09
CA LYS A 269 17.71 2.33 -18.32
C LYS A 269 18.98 1.63 -18.79
N GLN A 270 20.15 2.18 -18.49
CA GLN A 270 21.41 1.64 -19.00
C GLN A 270 21.62 0.19 -18.53
N ASP A 271 21.81 -0.72 -19.50
CA ASP A 271 22.04 -2.15 -19.30
C ASP A 271 20.88 -2.88 -18.57
N LEU A 272 19.68 -2.30 -18.52
CA LEU A 272 18.52 -2.80 -17.78
C LEU A 272 18.00 -4.16 -18.31
N PRO A 273 18.01 -5.24 -17.51
CA PRO A 273 17.45 -6.52 -17.92
C PRO A 273 15.92 -6.49 -18.02
N GLY A 274 15.37 -6.86 -19.19
CA GLY A 274 13.92 -6.81 -19.45
C GLY A 274 13.05 -7.67 -18.52
N TYR A 275 13.62 -8.66 -17.82
CA TYR A 275 12.89 -9.48 -16.85
C TYR A 275 12.51 -8.73 -15.56
N LEU A 276 13.14 -7.57 -15.28
CA LEU A 276 12.91 -6.79 -14.06
C LEU A 276 11.64 -5.92 -14.13
N PHE A 277 11.28 -5.50 -15.33
CA PHE A 277 10.11 -4.66 -15.59
C PHE A 277 9.41 -5.18 -16.85
N PRO A 278 8.85 -6.41 -16.80
CA PRO A 278 8.16 -6.98 -17.94
C PRO A 278 7.05 -6.04 -18.41
N GLU A 279 7.03 -5.77 -19.72
CA GLU A 279 5.95 -5.03 -20.39
C GLU A 279 4.64 -5.85 -20.41
N ASP A 280 4.77 -7.16 -20.21
CA ASP A 280 3.69 -8.13 -20.27
C ASP A 280 3.29 -8.58 -18.85
N PRO A 281 2.03 -8.33 -18.41
CA PRO A 281 1.52 -8.85 -17.14
C PRO A 281 1.59 -10.38 -17.04
N SER A 282 1.68 -11.11 -18.16
CA SER A 282 1.87 -12.57 -18.12
C SER A 282 3.25 -13.03 -17.63
N TYR A 283 4.24 -12.15 -17.42
CA TYR A 283 5.45 -12.53 -16.69
C TYR A 283 5.19 -12.68 -15.17
N ASP A 284 4.16 -11.99 -14.66
CA ASP A 284 3.57 -12.27 -13.36
C ASP A 284 2.73 -13.58 -13.38
N ALA A 285 2.77 -14.45 -14.40
CA ALA A 285 2.00 -15.73 -14.41
C ALA A 285 2.37 -16.73 -13.29
N ASN A 286 3.42 -16.48 -12.51
CA ASN A 286 3.66 -17.20 -11.25
C ASN A 286 2.80 -16.68 -10.08
N VAL A 287 2.20 -15.51 -10.23
CA VAL A 287 1.46 -14.70 -9.26
C VAL A 287 0.04 -14.56 -9.80
N ILE A 288 -0.88 -15.28 -9.19
CA ILE A 288 -2.23 -15.38 -9.73
C ILE A 288 -2.98 -14.08 -9.42
N ASP A 289 -3.42 -13.38 -10.47
CA ASP A 289 -4.13 -12.09 -10.42
C ASP A 289 -5.47 -12.28 -9.69
N GLU A 290 -5.58 -11.76 -8.47
CA GLU A 290 -6.77 -11.91 -7.61
C GLU A 290 -8.03 -11.28 -8.23
N GLU A 291 -7.88 -10.27 -9.08
CA GLU A 291 -9.00 -9.63 -9.77
C GLU A 291 -9.44 -10.46 -10.99
N ALA A 292 -8.50 -11.16 -11.65
CA ALA A 292 -8.83 -12.12 -12.70
C ALA A 292 -9.43 -13.41 -12.12
N VAL A 293 -8.95 -13.87 -10.95
CA VAL A 293 -9.59 -14.99 -10.23
C VAL A 293 -10.98 -14.64 -9.79
N ARG A 294 -11.22 -13.47 -9.17
CA ARG A 294 -12.59 -13.04 -8.82
C ARG A 294 -13.49 -12.92 -10.04
N GLU A 295 -12.97 -12.43 -11.17
CA GLU A 295 -13.70 -12.37 -12.44
C GLU A 295 -14.03 -13.78 -13.00
N VAL A 296 -13.17 -14.79 -12.82
CA VAL A 296 -13.51 -16.20 -13.14
C VAL A 296 -14.55 -16.75 -12.15
N CYS A 297 -14.35 -16.55 -10.85
CA CYS A 297 -15.26 -17.02 -9.80
C CYS A 297 -16.69 -16.50 -9.98
N GLU A 298 -16.85 -15.21 -10.32
CA GLU A 298 -18.15 -14.60 -10.61
C GLU A 298 -18.78 -15.19 -11.88
N LYS A 299 -18.00 -15.36 -12.96
CA LYS A 299 -18.50 -15.81 -14.27
C LYS A 299 -18.77 -17.31 -14.39
N PHE A 300 -18.12 -18.12 -13.55
CA PHE A 300 -18.21 -19.60 -13.57
C PHE A 300 -18.84 -20.18 -12.28
N GLU A 301 -19.38 -19.32 -11.40
CA GLU A 301 -20.03 -19.68 -10.13
C GLU A 301 -19.17 -20.61 -9.22
N CYS A 302 -17.84 -20.46 -9.28
CA CYS A 302 -16.87 -21.34 -8.61
C CYS A 302 -16.03 -20.62 -7.55
N THR A 303 -15.44 -21.36 -6.61
CA THR A 303 -14.62 -20.78 -5.54
C THR A 303 -13.20 -20.46 -5.98
N GLU A 304 -12.56 -19.50 -5.32
CA GLU A 304 -11.14 -19.17 -5.54
C GLU A 304 -10.23 -20.40 -5.41
N SER A 305 -10.58 -21.33 -4.49
CA SER A 305 -9.81 -22.56 -4.28
C SER A 305 -9.87 -23.54 -5.47
N GLU A 306 -10.95 -23.52 -6.25
CA GLU A 306 -11.12 -24.36 -7.44
C GLU A 306 -10.35 -23.76 -8.63
N VAL A 307 -10.47 -22.45 -8.86
CA VAL A 307 -9.67 -21.73 -9.87
C VAL A 307 -8.17 -21.86 -9.58
N MET A 308 -7.76 -21.69 -8.32
CA MET A 308 -6.37 -21.88 -7.90
C MET A 308 -5.92 -23.34 -8.09
N SER A 309 -6.75 -24.34 -7.75
CA SER A 309 -6.39 -25.76 -7.94
C SER A 309 -6.26 -26.13 -9.42
N SER A 310 -7.11 -25.54 -10.27
CA SER A 310 -7.03 -25.64 -11.74
C SER A 310 -5.70 -25.06 -12.25
N LEU A 311 -5.36 -23.82 -11.88
CA LEU A 311 -4.12 -23.17 -12.27
C LEU A 311 -2.86 -23.89 -11.76
N TYR A 312 -2.91 -24.51 -10.57
CA TYR A 312 -1.81 -25.33 -10.05
C TYR A 312 -1.75 -26.76 -10.63
N SER A 313 -2.77 -27.23 -11.34
CA SER A 313 -2.75 -28.56 -11.99
C SER A 313 -1.79 -28.60 -13.19
N GLY A 314 -1.65 -27.47 -13.90
CA GLY A 314 -0.90 -27.37 -15.14
C GLY A 314 -1.58 -28.03 -16.36
N ASP A 315 -2.86 -28.41 -16.28
CA ASP A 315 -3.60 -28.94 -17.43
C ASP A 315 -4.03 -27.80 -18.39
N PRO A 316 -3.52 -27.75 -19.63
CA PRO A 316 -3.89 -26.72 -20.60
C PRO A 316 -5.32 -26.87 -21.18
N GLN A 317 -6.08 -27.90 -20.79
CA GLN A 317 -7.48 -28.10 -21.18
C GLN A 317 -8.49 -27.78 -20.05
N ASP A 318 -8.03 -27.44 -18.83
CA ASP A 318 -8.94 -27.06 -17.75
C ASP A 318 -9.63 -25.73 -18.06
N GLN A 319 -10.97 -25.70 -17.99
CA GLN A 319 -11.78 -24.57 -18.42
C GLN A 319 -11.60 -23.33 -17.53
N LEU A 320 -11.28 -23.49 -16.24
CA LEU A 320 -11.04 -22.36 -15.33
C LEU A 320 -9.66 -21.74 -15.59
N ALA A 321 -8.64 -22.56 -15.90
CA ALA A 321 -7.33 -22.07 -16.31
C ALA A 321 -7.40 -21.33 -17.65
N VAL A 322 -8.11 -21.89 -18.63
CA VAL A 322 -8.36 -21.24 -19.94
C VAL A 322 -9.13 -19.93 -19.75
N ALA A 323 -10.17 -19.89 -18.92
CA ALA A 323 -10.92 -18.67 -18.62
C ALA A 323 -10.04 -17.58 -17.98
N TYR A 324 -9.22 -17.95 -16.99
CA TYR A 324 -8.24 -17.05 -16.36
C TYR A 324 -7.26 -16.48 -17.40
N HIS A 325 -6.64 -17.33 -18.22
CA HIS A 325 -5.68 -16.88 -19.24
C HIS A 325 -6.32 -15.95 -20.29
N LEU A 326 -7.56 -16.22 -20.71
CA LEU A 326 -8.31 -15.34 -21.61
C LEU A 326 -8.61 -13.97 -20.98
N ILE A 327 -8.83 -13.88 -19.66
CA ILE A 327 -9.00 -12.60 -18.96
C ILE A 327 -7.67 -11.83 -18.93
N ILE A 328 -6.55 -12.51 -18.64
CA ILE A 328 -5.21 -11.91 -18.68
C ILE A 328 -4.87 -11.39 -20.10
N ASP A 329 -5.09 -12.17 -21.16
CA ASP A 329 -4.83 -11.75 -22.54
C ASP A 329 -5.73 -10.58 -22.98
N ASN A 330 -7.00 -10.52 -22.54
CA ASN A 330 -7.85 -9.36 -22.78
C ASN A 330 -7.28 -8.10 -22.07
N ARG A 331 -6.94 -8.18 -20.78
CA ARG A 331 -6.32 -7.06 -20.03
C ARG A 331 -5.01 -6.59 -20.65
N ARG A 332 -4.20 -7.52 -21.18
CA ARG A 332 -2.97 -7.27 -21.93
C ARG A 332 -3.21 -6.49 -23.22
N ILE A 333 -4.22 -6.85 -24.01
CA ILE A 333 -4.63 -6.09 -25.21
C ILE A 333 -5.07 -4.66 -24.83
N MET A 334 -5.81 -4.49 -23.72
CA MET A 334 -6.20 -3.16 -23.23
C MET A 334 -4.98 -2.28 -22.88
N ASN A 335 -4.00 -2.84 -22.18
CA ASN A 335 -2.78 -2.11 -21.78
C ASN A 335 -1.93 -1.67 -22.99
N GLN A 336 -1.85 -2.48 -24.06
CA GLN A 336 -1.17 -2.09 -25.30
C GLN A 336 -1.88 -0.92 -25.99
N ALA A 337 -3.20 -0.81 -25.86
CA ALA A 337 -4.01 0.30 -26.36
C ALA A 337 -4.12 1.47 -25.34
N SER A 338 -3.05 1.79 -24.62
CA SER A 338 -3.08 2.76 -23.49
C SER A 338 -3.72 4.13 -23.80
N GLU A 339 -3.61 4.67 -25.02
CA GLU A 339 -4.27 5.93 -25.43
C GLU A 339 -5.82 5.85 -25.47
N PHE A 340 -6.40 4.65 -25.54
CA PHE A 340 -7.84 4.42 -25.46
C PHE A 340 -8.36 4.44 -24.01
N TYR A 341 -7.55 3.97 -23.06
CA TYR A 341 -7.94 3.81 -21.65
C TYR A 341 -7.47 4.96 -20.75
N LEU A 342 -6.39 5.65 -21.09
CA LEU A 342 -5.76 6.69 -20.28
C LEU A 342 -5.54 7.98 -21.07
N ALA A 343 -5.95 9.11 -20.49
CA ALA A 343 -5.71 10.42 -21.06
C ALA A 343 -4.24 10.85 -20.91
N SER A 344 -3.61 11.29 -22.00
CA SER A 344 -2.24 11.81 -21.99
C SER A 344 -2.16 13.24 -21.44
N SER A 345 -1.10 13.52 -20.68
CA SER A 345 -0.78 14.89 -20.23
C SER A 345 -0.35 15.76 -21.42
N PRO A 346 -0.78 17.03 -21.51
CA PRO A 346 -0.33 17.94 -22.57
C PRO A 346 1.17 18.29 -22.42
N PRO A 347 1.88 18.62 -23.51
CA PRO A 347 3.29 18.98 -23.46
C PRO A 347 3.57 20.16 -22.53
N THR A 348 4.56 20.02 -21.64
CA THR A 348 4.88 20.99 -20.57
C THR A 348 5.27 22.38 -21.06
N GLY A 349 5.66 22.54 -22.34
CA GLY A 349 5.97 23.83 -22.96
C GLY A 349 4.77 24.64 -23.45
N SER A 350 3.53 24.12 -23.44
CA SER A 350 2.37 24.76 -24.09
C SER A 350 1.70 25.88 -23.27
N PHE A 351 2.49 26.69 -22.55
CA PHE A 351 2.00 27.77 -21.68
C PHE A 351 1.93 29.16 -22.34
N MET A 352 2.24 29.26 -23.64
CA MET A 352 1.97 30.45 -24.45
C MET A 352 0.87 30.12 -25.46
N ASP A 353 -0.26 30.84 -25.36
CA ASP A 353 -1.56 30.56 -26.01
C ASP A 353 -1.57 30.61 -27.57
N ASP A 354 -0.43 30.88 -28.22
CA ASP A 354 -0.32 31.20 -29.66
C ASP A 354 0.56 30.22 -30.48
N MET A 355 1.14 29.16 -29.87
CA MET A 355 1.90 28.16 -30.62
C MET A 355 0.99 27.09 -31.25
N PRO A 356 1.15 26.76 -32.56
CA PRO A 356 0.42 25.66 -33.18
C PRO A 356 0.82 24.31 -32.57
N LEU A 357 -0.09 23.34 -32.66
CA LEU A 357 0.11 21.97 -32.19
C LEU A 357 1.37 21.33 -32.80
N PRO A 358 2.08 20.44 -32.07
CA PRO A 358 3.25 19.73 -32.60
C PRO A 358 2.91 18.98 -33.91
N PRO A 359 3.80 18.97 -34.92
CA PRO A 359 3.55 18.32 -36.20
C PRO A 359 3.08 16.87 -36.04
N GLY A 360 1.89 16.57 -36.56
CA GLY A 360 1.23 15.25 -36.46
C GLY A 360 0.13 15.15 -35.40
N VAL A 361 0.14 15.97 -34.36
CA VAL A 361 -0.87 15.93 -33.28
C VAL A 361 -2.17 16.60 -33.73
N LYS A 362 -3.17 15.80 -34.10
CA LYS A 362 -4.53 16.28 -34.38
C LYS A 362 -5.35 16.32 -33.08
N PRO A 363 -6.21 17.34 -32.86
CA PRO A 363 -7.16 17.32 -31.74
C PRO A 363 -8.20 16.20 -31.95
N HIS A 364 -8.67 15.58 -30.86
CA HIS A 364 -9.73 14.57 -30.92
C HIS A 364 -11.00 15.17 -31.56
N PRO A 365 -11.71 14.45 -32.46
CA PRO A 365 -12.86 15.02 -33.20
C PRO A 365 -13.97 15.59 -32.32
N GLU A 366 -14.19 15.02 -31.13
CA GLU A 366 -15.22 15.44 -30.19
C GLU A 366 -14.77 16.57 -29.23
N ARG A 367 -13.53 17.07 -29.36
CA ARG A 367 -12.98 18.09 -28.46
C ARG A 367 -13.60 19.46 -28.74
N MET A 368 -14.73 19.73 -28.09
CA MET A 368 -15.50 20.97 -28.23
C MET A 368 -14.65 22.23 -27.96
N PRO A 369 -14.93 23.36 -28.66
CA PRO A 369 -14.33 24.64 -28.35
C PRO A 369 -14.76 25.14 -26.96
N PRO A 370 -13.97 26.00 -26.29
CA PRO A 370 -14.32 26.54 -24.99
C PRO A 370 -15.60 27.37 -25.04
N LEU A 371 -16.49 27.15 -24.06
CA LEU A 371 -17.71 27.94 -23.87
C LEU A 371 -17.36 29.42 -23.69
N MET A 372 -17.66 30.25 -24.69
CA MET A 372 -17.51 31.70 -24.61
C MET A 372 -18.70 32.31 -23.89
N ALA A 373 -18.44 33.13 -22.87
CA ALA A 373 -19.48 33.77 -22.10
C ALA A 373 -20.16 34.88 -22.93
N ASP A 374 -21.47 34.76 -23.11
CA ASP A 374 -22.42 35.66 -23.75
C ASP A 374 -21.94 36.44 -24.99
N SER A 375 -22.48 36.08 -26.14
CA SER A 375 -22.45 36.94 -27.32
C SER A 375 -23.06 38.31 -26.96
N PRO A 376 -22.36 39.43 -27.23
CA PRO A 376 -22.84 40.74 -26.84
C PRO A 376 -24.15 41.05 -27.57
N LYS A 377 -25.18 41.47 -26.81
CA LYS A 377 -26.43 42.00 -27.36
C LYS A 377 -26.11 43.04 -28.45
N ALA A 378 -26.89 43.02 -29.53
CA ALA A 378 -26.63 43.80 -30.74
C ALA A 378 -26.22 45.24 -30.43
N ARG A 379 -25.01 45.62 -30.85
CA ARG A 379 -24.47 46.98 -30.63
C ARG A 379 -25.32 48.00 -31.39
N CYS A 380 -25.48 49.18 -30.79
CA CYS A 380 -26.01 50.32 -31.53
C CYS A 380 -25.04 50.70 -32.67
N PRO A 381 -25.51 51.18 -33.85
CA PRO A 381 -24.65 51.46 -35.01
C PRO A 381 -23.60 52.59 -34.86
N LEU A 382 -23.39 53.12 -33.65
CA LEU A 382 -22.57 54.32 -33.38
C LEU A 382 -21.15 54.03 -32.85
N ASP A 383 -20.85 52.79 -32.41
CA ASP A 383 -19.51 52.40 -31.90
C ASP A 383 -18.43 52.23 -32.98
N ALA A 384 -18.75 52.51 -34.26
CA ALA A 384 -17.94 52.15 -35.42
C ALA A 384 -16.59 52.91 -35.59
N LEU A 385 -16.24 53.80 -34.66
CA LEU A 385 -15.03 54.65 -34.73
C LEU A 385 -13.98 54.39 -33.63
N ASN A 386 -14.21 53.42 -32.73
CA ASN A 386 -13.23 53.10 -31.67
C ASN A 386 -12.16 52.10 -32.16
N THR A 387 -10.94 52.59 -32.41
CA THR A 387 -9.81 51.80 -32.93
C THR A 387 -9.12 50.89 -31.88
N THR A 388 -9.77 50.63 -30.75
CA THR A 388 -9.27 49.70 -29.73
C THR A 388 -9.46 48.26 -30.19
N LYS A 389 -8.37 47.49 -30.30
CA LYS A 389 -8.43 46.04 -30.56
C LYS A 389 -9.44 45.36 -29.61
N PRO A 390 -10.29 44.44 -30.09
CA PRO A 390 -11.23 43.74 -29.22
C PRO A 390 -10.45 42.96 -28.15
N LYS A 391 -10.80 43.16 -26.87
CA LYS A 391 -10.29 42.29 -25.80
C LYS A 391 -10.76 40.86 -26.10
N PRO A 392 -9.88 39.84 -26.02
CA PRO A 392 -10.30 38.46 -26.17
C PRO A 392 -11.35 38.10 -25.11
N LEU A 393 -12.38 37.37 -25.50
CA LEU A 393 -13.45 36.91 -24.61
C LEU A 393 -12.86 35.94 -23.58
N ALA A 394 -12.81 36.37 -22.32
CA ALA A 394 -12.14 35.61 -21.26
C ALA A 394 -12.89 34.31 -20.95
N VAL A 395 -12.29 33.17 -21.34
CA VAL A 395 -12.80 31.83 -21.05
C VAL A 395 -12.78 31.59 -19.53
N LYS A 396 -13.96 31.56 -18.91
CA LYS A 396 -14.14 31.27 -17.48
C LYS A 396 -13.92 29.77 -17.22
N LYS A 397 -12.68 29.38 -16.90
CA LYS A 397 -12.36 28.03 -16.43
C LYS A 397 -12.76 27.89 -14.96
N ALA A 398 -13.68 26.97 -14.65
CA ALA A 398 -13.98 26.58 -13.27
C ALA A 398 -12.80 25.82 -12.65
N LYS A 399 -12.60 25.95 -11.32
CA LYS A 399 -11.56 25.22 -10.58
C LYS A 399 -12.20 24.45 -9.43
N TRP A 400 -12.03 23.13 -9.47
CA TRP A 400 -12.43 22.22 -8.40
C TRP A 400 -11.58 22.40 -7.14
N HIS A 401 -12.17 22.10 -5.98
CA HIS A 401 -11.48 22.00 -4.69
C HIS A 401 -11.95 20.76 -3.94
N LEU A 402 -11.06 20.16 -3.15
CA LEU A 402 -11.43 19.10 -2.21
C LEU A 402 -12.25 19.68 -1.06
N GLY A 403 -13.32 18.98 -0.68
CA GLY A 403 -14.17 19.25 0.50
C GLY A 403 -14.68 20.69 0.63
N ILE A 404 -14.96 21.11 1.86
CA ILE A 404 -15.31 22.50 2.21
C ILE A 404 -14.30 23.09 3.19
N ARG A 405 -13.99 24.38 3.05
CA ARG A 405 -13.02 25.08 3.89
C ARG A 405 -13.68 26.08 4.83
N SER A 406 -13.10 26.24 6.02
CA SER A 406 -13.50 27.24 7.00
C SER A 406 -12.28 27.90 7.65
N GLN A 407 -12.48 29.09 8.22
CA GLN A 407 -11.49 29.83 9.02
C GLN A 407 -11.88 29.91 10.51
N SER A 408 -13.02 29.31 10.90
CA SER A 408 -13.44 29.18 12.29
C SER A 408 -12.50 28.24 13.07
N LYS A 409 -12.56 28.25 14.41
CA LYS A 409 -11.75 27.35 15.23
C LYS A 409 -12.20 25.90 15.00
N PRO A 410 -11.31 24.89 15.14
CA PRO A 410 -11.65 23.52 14.79
C PRO A 410 -12.75 22.93 15.69
N TYR A 411 -12.82 23.33 16.96
CA TYR A 411 -13.92 22.96 17.86
C TYR A 411 -15.27 23.56 17.42
N ASP A 412 -15.28 24.81 16.98
CA ASP A 412 -16.49 25.50 16.50
C ASP A 412 -16.99 24.80 15.22
N ILE A 413 -16.09 24.48 14.28
CA ILE A 413 -16.41 23.74 13.05
C ILE A 413 -17.04 22.38 13.38
N MET A 414 -16.42 21.58 14.27
CA MET A 414 -16.99 20.29 14.64
C MET A 414 -18.35 20.44 15.36
N ALA A 415 -18.55 21.50 16.15
CA ALA A 415 -19.83 21.79 16.80
C ALA A 415 -20.95 22.15 15.81
N GLU A 416 -20.65 22.79 14.68
CA GLU A 416 -21.59 22.95 13.57
C GLU A 416 -21.86 21.62 12.85
N VAL A 417 -20.83 20.81 12.59
CA VAL A 417 -20.99 19.46 11.97
C VAL A 417 -21.91 18.57 12.81
N TYR A 418 -21.75 18.52 14.13
CA TYR A 418 -22.67 17.78 15.01
C TYR A 418 -24.11 18.31 14.98
N ARG A 419 -24.30 19.63 14.87
CA ARG A 419 -25.65 20.23 14.78
C ARG A 419 -26.31 19.96 13.42
N ALA A 420 -25.57 20.10 12.33
CA ALA A 420 -26.07 19.81 10.98
C ALA A 420 -26.41 18.31 10.79
N MET A 421 -25.57 17.38 11.26
CA MET A 421 -25.89 15.96 11.26
C MET A 421 -27.14 15.64 12.08
N LYS A 422 -27.30 16.25 13.26
CA LYS A 422 -28.50 16.07 14.10
C LYS A 422 -29.76 16.61 13.42
N GLN A 423 -29.66 17.74 12.70
CA GLN A 423 -30.78 18.33 11.96
C GLN A 423 -31.22 17.47 10.75
N LEU A 424 -30.29 16.70 10.17
CA LEU A 424 -30.54 15.82 9.03
C LEU A 424 -30.92 14.37 9.42
N ASP A 425 -31.08 14.10 10.73
CA ASP A 425 -31.31 12.77 11.31
C ASP A 425 -30.26 11.72 10.87
N TYR A 426 -28.99 12.12 10.91
CA TYR A 426 -27.85 11.23 10.63
C TYR A 426 -27.36 10.59 11.94
N GLU A 427 -26.97 9.33 11.86
CA GLU A 427 -26.28 8.63 12.94
C GLU A 427 -24.77 8.82 12.79
N TRP A 428 -24.00 8.90 13.89
CA TRP A 428 -22.55 8.93 13.80
C TRP A 428 -21.83 8.25 14.97
N LYS A 429 -20.62 7.77 14.69
CA LYS A 429 -19.64 7.32 15.67
C LYS A 429 -18.39 8.20 15.59
N VAL A 430 -18.03 8.81 16.71
CA VAL A 430 -16.78 9.55 16.86
C VAL A 430 -15.62 8.55 16.89
N VAL A 431 -14.63 8.72 16.03
CA VAL A 431 -13.39 7.92 16.00
C VAL A 431 -12.28 8.67 16.74
N ASN A 432 -12.17 9.99 16.51
CA ASN A 432 -11.38 10.92 17.31
C ASN A 432 -12.06 12.32 17.23
N PRO A 433 -11.61 13.35 17.99
CA PRO A 433 -12.29 14.66 18.04
C PRO A 433 -12.49 15.36 16.68
N TYR A 434 -11.73 14.96 15.65
CA TYR A 434 -11.76 15.51 14.29
C TYR A 434 -12.14 14.48 13.23
N HIS A 435 -12.55 13.26 13.62
CA HIS A 435 -12.87 12.15 12.71
C HIS A 435 -14.17 11.46 13.10
N LEU A 436 -15.12 11.43 12.16
CA LEU A 436 -16.44 10.86 12.33
C LEU A 436 -16.67 9.79 11.27
N ARG A 437 -17.30 8.67 11.65
CA ARG A 437 -18.00 7.79 10.72
C ARG A 437 -19.50 8.05 10.85
N VAL A 438 -20.13 8.46 9.75
CA VAL A 438 -21.53 8.90 9.68
C VAL A 438 -22.32 7.90 8.85
N ARG A 439 -23.55 7.60 9.26
CA ARG A 439 -24.47 6.70 8.58
C ARG A 439 -25.84 7.37 8.41
N ARG A 440 -26.44 7.20 7.23
CA ARG A 440 -27.82 7.60 6.91
C ARG A 440 -28.54 6.37 6.35
N LYS A 441 -29.84 6.22 6.61
CA LYS A 441 -30.70 5.32 5.83
C LYS A 441 -31.32 6.10 4.67
N ASN A 442 -31.15 5.65 3.43
CA ASN A 442 -31.87 6.23 2.30
C ASN A 442 -33.38 5.91 2.48
N PRO A 443 -34.27 6.92 2.50
CA PRO A 443 -35.70 6.72 2.74
C PRO A 443 -36.46 6.11 1.55
N VAL A 444 -35.89 6.15 0.34
CA VAL A 444 -36.47 5.60 -0.89
C VAL A 444 -36.05 4.14 -1.10
N THR A 445 -34.75 3.86 -1.03
CA THR A 445 -34.19 2.52 -1.32
C THR A 445 -34.07 1.63 -0.07
N GLY A 446 -34.17 2.21 1.12
CA GLY A 446 -33.97 1.52 2.40
C GLY A 446 -32.51 1.19 2.72
N ASN A 447 -31.58 1.37 1.78
CA ASN A 447 -30.14 1.14 1.96
C ASN A 447 -29.57 1.97 3.11
N TYR A 448 -28.51 1.48 3.75
CA TYR A 448 -27.62 2.36 4.50
C TYR A 448 -26.55 2.95 3.58
N VAL A 449 -26.23 4.22 3.83
CA VAL A 449 -25.16 4.99 3.20
C VAL A 449 -24.18 5.36 4.30
N LYS A 450 -22.88 5.22 4.06
CA LYS A 450 -21.83 5.46 5.05
C LYS A 450 -20.80 6.44 4.49
N MET A 451 -20.32 7.37 5.32
CA MET A 451 -19.20 8.25 4.99
C MET A 451 -18.27 8.48 6.17
N SER A 452 -17.04 8.86 5.87
CA SER A 452 -16.05 9.37 6.81
C SER A 452 -15.93 10.89 6.65
N LEU A 453 -16.08 11.63 7.73
CA LEU A 453 -15.78 13.07 7.79
C LEU A 453 -14.49 13.27 8.57
N GLN A 454 -13.51 13.95 7.98
CA GLN A 454 -12.22 14.24 8.62
C GLN A 454 -11.90 15.73 8.49
N LEU A 455 -11.66 16.39 9.63
CA LEU A 455 -11.16 17.77 9.63
C LEU A 455 -9.63 17.76 9.55
N TYR A 456 -9.08 18.46 8.56
CA TYR A 456 -7.66 18.69 8.35
C TYR A 456 -7.31 20.17 8.54
N GLN A 457 -6.08 20.46 8.96
CA GLN A 457 -5.53 21.81 8.89
C GLN A 457 -4.76 21.99 7.58
N VAL A 458 -5.09 23.04 6.82
CA VAL A 458 -4.45 23.35 5.53
C VAL A 458 -3.37 24.42 5.68
N ASP A 459 -3.64 25.44 6.51
CA ASP A 459 -2.69 26.49 6.86
C ASP A 459 -2.93 26.97 8.30
N ASN A 460 -2.20 28.00 8.75
CA ASN A 460 -2.27 28.50 10.13
C ASN A 460 -3.64 29.05 10.56
N ARG A 461 -4.58 29.29 9.63
CA ARG A 461 -5.94 29.79 9.90
C ARG A 461 -7.05 29.16 9.05
N SER A 462 -6.75 28.17 8.20
CA SER A 462 -7.76 27.45 7.41
C SER A 462 -7.77 25.95 7.69
N TYR A 463 -8.98 25.44 7.91
CA TYR A 463 -9.29 24.02 8.04
C TYR A 463 -10.12 23.56 6.85
N LEU A 464 -9.96 22.29 6.49
CA LEU A 464 -10.68 21.59 5.42
C LEU A 464 -11.46 20.44 6.05
N LEU A 465 -12.78 20.43 5.87
CA LEU A 465 -13.60 19.26 6.14
C LEU A 465 -13.65 18.41 4.87
N ASP A 466 -13.09 17.22 4.97
CA ASP A 466 -13.03 16.20 3.92
C ASP A 466 -14.18 15.19 4.06
N PHE A 467 -14.62 14.63 2.92
CA PHE A 467 -15.77 13.73 2.81
C PHE A 467 -15.34 12.51 1.98
N LYS A 468 -15.30 11.33 2.60
CA LYS A 468 -14.94 10.08 1.92
C LYS A 468 -16.07 9.05 2.02
N SER A 469 -16.37 8.35 0.92
CA SER A 469 -17.25 7.18 0.93
C SER A 469 -16.73 6.07 1.84
N ILE A 470 -17.61 5.21 2.34
CA ILE A 470 -17.24 3.95 3.01
C ILE A 470 -18.11 2.84 2.42
N ASP A 471 -17.53 2.06 1.51
CA ASP A 471 -18.19 0.91 0.91
C ASP A 471 -18.40 -0.21 1.94
N ASP A 472 -19.50 -0.96 1.79
CA ASP A 472 -19.98 -1.88 2.82
C ASP A 472 -19.09 -3.13 2.99
N ASP A 473 -18.55 -3.64 1.89
CA ASP A 473 -17.84 -4.92 1.80
C ASP A 473 -16.50 -4.92 2.55
N VAL A 474 -15.93 -3.74 2.79
CA VAL A 474 -14.63 -3.54 3.48
C VAL A 474 -14.75 -3.71 5.00
N VAL A 475 -15.97 -3.78 5.56
CA VAL A 475 -16.21 -3.56 6.99
C VAL A 475 -16.01 -4.80 7.88
N GLU A 476 -16.36 -6.01 7.41
CA GLU A 476 -16.43 -7.18 8.31
C GLU A 476 -15.05 -7.68 8.80
N GLN A 477 -13.97 -7.48 8.04
CA GLN A 477 -12.63 -7.96 8.41
C GLN A 477 -11.82 -7.04 9.33
N LYS A 478 -12.20 -5.74 9.48
CA LYS A 478 -11.34 -4.70 10.08
C LYS A 478 -11.71 -4.29 11.53
N SER A 479 -12.34 -5.16 12.31
CA SER A 479 -12.71 -4.93 13.72
C SER A 479 -11.53 -5.07 14.72
N GLY A 480 -10.42 -4.35 14.47
CA GLY A 480 -9.17 -4.50 15.23
C GLY A 480 -8.21 -3.30 15.14
N SER A 481 -8.67 -2.10 15.49
CA SER A 481 -7.78 -0.93 15.65
C SER A 481 -7.39 -0.76 17.12
N SER A 482 -6.15 -1.09 17.47
CA SER A 482 -5.65 -0.88 18.83
C SER A 482 -5.02 0.50 19.01
N THR A 483 -5.44 1.17 20.08
CA THR A 483 -4.91 2.47 20.51
C THR A 483 -4.35 2.30 21.92
N PRO A 484 -3.07 2.64 22.19
CA PRO A 484 -2.50 2.48 23.51
C PRO A 484 -3.10 3.50 24.49
N GLN A 485 -3.81 3.03 25.51
CA GLN A 485 -4.19 3.89 26.64
C GLN A 485 -2.99 4.03 27.59
N HIS A 486 -2.61 5.27 27.89
CA HIS A 486 -1.68 5.56 28.98
C HIS A 486 -2.36 5.31 30.33
N SER A 487 -2.03 4.19 30.97
CA SER A 487 -2.48 3.87 32.32
C SER A 487 -1.55 4.51 33.38
N THR A 488 -1.98 5.63 33.95
CA THR A 488 -1.34 6.21 35.15
C THR A 488 -1.64 5.37 36.39
N SER A 489 -0.60 5.02 37.14
CA SER A 489 -0.68 4.14 38.30
C SER A 489 -1.45 4.73 39.49
N ALA A 490 -2.36 3.95 40.07
CA ALA A 490 -2.83 4.12 41.44
C ALA A 490 -3.02 2.73 42.07
N ALA A 491 -2.48 2.50 43.27
CA ALA A 491 -2.54 1.21 43.94
C ALA A 491 -3.71 1.13 44.94
N GLY A 492 -4.32 -0.04 45.06
CA GLY A 492 -5.35 -0.33 46.05
C GLY A 492 -5.47 -1.83 46.31
N LEU A 493 -5.09 -2.29 47.50
CA LEU A 493 -5.31 -3.66 47.93
C LEU A 493 -6.73 -3.83 48.47
N HIS A 494 -7.43 -4.93 48.10
CA HIS A 494 -8.08 -5.81 49.08
C HIS A 494 -8.68 -7.10 48.48
N ARG A 495 -8.60 -8.17 49.26
CA ARG A 495 -9.39 -9.43 49.27
C ARG A 495 -9.59 -9.80 50.76
N PRO A 496 -10.44 -10.77 51.17
CA PRO A 496 -11.10 -11.86 50.43
C PRO A 496 -12.65 -11.64 50.35
N ARG A 497 -13.63 -12.57 50.43
CA ARG A 497 -13.70 -14.01 50.80
C ARG A 497 -14.82 -14.77 50.02
N LEU A 498 -15.20 -15.93 50.56
CA LEU A 498 -15.96 -17.05 49.97
C LEU A 498 -17.46 -17.06 50.34
N SER A 499 -18.32 -17.47 49.39
CA SER A 499 -19.42 -18.48 49.49
C SER A 499 -20.18 -18.51 48.13
N ILE A 500 -20.31 -19.62 47.38
CA ILE A 500 -21.19 -20.81 47.60
C ILE A 500 -22.66 -20.35 47.69
N ASP A 501 -23.61 -20.69 46.81
CA ASP A 501 -23.99 -21.98 46.16
C ASP A 501 -24.20 -21.87 44.62
N SER A 502 -24.31 -22.87 43.72
CA SER A 502 -24.60 -24.34 43.67
C SER A 502 -25.96 -24.67 43.02
N VAL A 503 -25.98 -25.12 41.74
CA VAL A 503 -26.91 -26.11 41.10
C VAL A 503 -26.24 -26.61 39.79
N ALA A 504 -26.43 -27.89 39.41
CA ALA A 504 -25.91 -28.51 38.17
C ALA A 504 -27.01 -28.66 37.08
N ILE A 505 -26.77 -29.19 35.86
CA ILE A 505 -26.73 -30.64 35.56
C ILE A 505 -26.30 -30.88 34.09
N VAL A 506 -25.22 -31.69 33.93
CA VAL A 506 -25.02 -32.86 33.02
C VAL A 506 -24.95 -32.70 31.47
N MET A 507 -24.12 -33.58 30.87
CA MET A 507 -23.93 -33.82 29.43
C MET A 507 -24.53 -35.18 29.02
N GLU A 508 -25.00 -35.35 27.77
CA GLU A 508 -25.14 -36.68 27.15
C GLU A 508 -24.73 -36.71 25.66
N THR A 509 -24.31 -37.91 25.25
CA THR A 509 -24.12 -38.47 23.89
C THR A 509 -24.49 -39.97 24.02
N PRO A 510 -24.84 -40.81 22.99
CA PRO A 510 -24.08 -40.93 21.72
C PRO A 510 -24.81 -41.60 20.49
N VAL A 511 -24.00 -42.08 19.51
CA VAL A 511 -24.22 -43.19 18.53
C VAL A 511 -25.16 -43.04 17.30
N LEU A 512 -24.52 -43.13 16.11
CA LEU A 512 -24.87 -43.78 14.81
C LEU A 512 -26.32 -44.27 14.56
N SER A 513 -26.96 -44.03 13.40
CA SER A 513 -26.63 -44.68 12.11
C SER A 513 -27.70 -44.38 11.02
N GLY A 514 -27.40 -44.65 9.73
CA GLY A 514 -28.41 -45.15 8.76
C GLY A 514 -28.94 -44.25 7.62
N LEU A 515 -28.41 -44.49 6.41
CA LEU A 515 -29.10 -44.42 5.09
C LEU A 515 -29.49 -43.06 4.45
N LEU A 516 -29.78 -43.15 3.15
CA LEU A 516 -29.88 -42.06 2.17
C LEU A 516 -31.33 -41.82 1.71
N SER A 517 -31.74 -40.56 1.64
CA SER A 517 -32.61 -40.04 0.58
C SER A 517 -32.42 -38.52 0.48
N GLY A 518 -32.49 -37.96 -0.72
CA GLY A 518 -32.09 -36.57 -0.98
C GLY A 518 -33.25 -35.58 -1.07
N SER A 519 -32.96 -34.31 -0.76
CA SER A 519 -33.59 -33.17 -1.42
C SER A 519 -32.63 -31.98 -1.44
N LEU A 520 -32.54 -31.29 -2.58
CA LEU A 520 -31.68 -30.13 -2.77
C LEU A 520 -32.45 -28.85 -2.47
N THR A 521 -32.23 -28.29 -1.29
CA THR A 521 -32.57 -26.88 -0.99
C THR A 521 -31.37 -26.21 -0.34
N GLY A 522 -30.33 -25.96 -1.14
CA GLY A 522 -29.24 -25.08 -0.73
C GLY A 522 -29.79 -23.66 -0.52
N SER A 523 -29.61 -23.11 0.67
CA SER A 523 -30.06 -21.75 1.00
C SER A 523 -29.11 -20.73 0.37
N THR A 524 -29.28 -20.49 -0.93
CA THR A 524 -28.59 -19.39 -1.61
C THR A 524 -28.95 -18.07 -0.95
N HIS A 525 -27.95 -17.37 -0.41
CA HIS A 525 -28.08 -15.99 -0.01
C HIS A 525 -28.20 -15.13 -1.27
N LEU A 526 -29.42 -15.06 -1.81
CA LEU A 526 -29.78 -14.16 -2.90
C LEU A 526 -29.54 -12.72 -2.44
N VAL A 527 -28.40 -12.17 -2.84
CA VAL A 527 -28.11 -10.74 -2.73
C VAL A 527 -29.12 -10.02 -3.62
N THR A 528 -30.18 -9.49 -3.02
CA THR A 528 -31.16 -8.69 -3.76
C THR A 528 -30.44 -7.50 -4.39
N PRO A 529 -30.58 -7.26 -5.71
CA PRO A 529 -29.82 -6.24 -6.41
C PRO A 529 -30.04 -4.87 -5.76
N ARG A 530 -28.94 -4.23 -5.36
CA ARG A 530 -28.94 -2.98 -4.58
C ARG A 530 -29.69 -1.89 -5.36
N GLN A 531 -30.88 -1.52 -4.89
CA GLN A 531 -31.67 -0.47 -5.52
C GLN A 531 -31.00 0.90 -5.31
N GLY A 532 -30.83 1.68 -6.38
CA GLY A 532 -30.10 2.95 -6.36
C GLY A 532 -28.60 2.83 -6.63
N SER A 533 -27.91 3.96 -6.73
CA SER A 533 -26.47 4.03 -6.99
C SER A 533 -25.73 4.49 -5.73
N HIS A 534 -24.74 3.70 -5.26
CA HIS A 534 -23.96 4.03 -4.07
C HIS A 534 -23.24 5.38 -4.18
N THR A 535 -22.74 5.71 -5.38
CA THR A 535 -22.08 7.00 -5.65
C THR A 535 -23.04 8.18 -5.56
N MET A 536 -24.28 8.03 -6.04
CA MET A 536 -25.32 9.06 -5.91
C MET A 536 -25.81 9.19 -4.47
N ASP A 537 -26.04 8.07 -3.78
CA ASP A 537 -26.37 8.01 -2.34
C ASP A 537 -25.35 8.82 -1.51
N PHE A 538 -24.04 8.62 -1.78
CA PHE A 538 -22.96 9.37 -1.17
C PHE A 538 -22.99 10.88 -1.51
N PHE A 539 -23.15 11.24 -2.79
CA PHE A 539 -23.20 12.64 -3.21
C PHE A 539 -24.41 13.40 -2.65
N GLU A 540 -25.60 12.77 -2.58
CA GLU A 540 -26.78 13.37 -1.95
C GLU A 540 -26.60 13.60 -0.44
N MET A 541 -25.97 12.65 0.25
CA MET A 541 -25.65 12.78 1.67
C MET A 541 -24.61 13.89 1.92
N CYS A 542 -23.61 14.03 1.04
CA CYS A 542 -22.66 15.15 1.07
C CYS A 542 -23.36 16.49 0.82
N ALA A 543 -24.16 16.60 -0.25
CA ALA A 543 -24.85 17.83 -0.63
C ALA A 543 -25.82 18.32 0.45
N SER A 544 -26.55 17.38 1.09
CA SER A 544 -27.44 17.67 2.21
C SER A 544 -26.69 18.27 3.40
N LEU A 545 -25.55 17.69 3.77
CA LEU A 545 -24.73 18.16 4.89
C LEU A 545 -24.05 19.51 4.57
N ILE A 546 -23.49 19.66 3.37
CA ILE A 546 -22.85 20.90 2.90
C ILE A 546 -23.85 22.06 2.83
N THR A 547 -25.07 21.85 2.30
CA THR A 547 -26.10 22.89 2.23
C THR A 547 -26.72 23.24 3.58
N THR A 548 -26.58 22.37 4.59
CA THR A 548 -26.96 22.66 5.98
C THR A 548 -25.86 23.43 6.71
N LEU A 549 -24.58 23.14 6.44
CA LEU A 549 -23.42 23.85 6.98
C LEU A 549 -23.15 25.23 6.33
N ALA A 550 -23.88 25.57 5.26
CA ALA A 550 -23.80 26.85 4.56
C ALA A 550 -24.91 27.85 4.95
N ARG A 551 -25.63 27.59 6.05
CA ARG A 551 -26.73 28.41 6.60
C ARG A 551 -26.36 28.96 7.98
#